data_AF-A0A0C3BCA7-F1
#
_entry.id   AF-A0A0C3BCA7-F1
#
_cell.length_a   1.000
_cell.length_b   1.000
_cell.length_c   1.000
_cell.angle_alpha   90.00
_cell.angle_beta   90.00
_cell.angle_gamma   90.00
#
_symmetry.space_group_name_H-M   'P 1'
#
loop_
_entity.id
_entity.type
_entity.pdbx_description
1 polymer ?
#
loop_
_entity_poly.entity_id
_entity_poly.type
_entity_poly.pdbx_seq_one_letter_code
_entity_poly.pdbx_strand_id
1 'polypeptide(L)'
;MPTDLRVWTAYPLRAIISKEVTRDTFASHRTCNPAALPIRTMLYYHLRALYKDISDPTIESPAFKTKQDEKAYLHNLADAMKLFDRILAEEYTQGSREDEPRLEDPGSCDFCGTEIFHAALVCSSKFGLWARSLIPDKCCEVRLCPSCCSEGRSCLCGNLRLCTVFDYEELVDMRNKIWAWCLSREETLDVPDEIAQVLTTS
;
A
#
# COMPACT_ATOMS: atom_id res chain seq x y z
N MET A 1 -15.11 3.05 6.35
CA MET A 1 -14.58 4.34 5.81
C MET A 1 -15.40 4.76 4.59
N PRO A 2 -15.50 6.05 4.25
CA PRO A 2 -16.23 6.48 3.06
C PRO A 2 -15.56 5.87 1.82
N THR A 3 -16.29 5.01 1.12
CA THR A 3 -15.89 4.29 -0.09
C THR A 3 -15.89 5.14 -1.35
N ASP A 4 -16.11 6.44 -1.22
CA ASP A 4 -16.14 7.32 -2.38
C ASP A 4 -14.71 7.61 -2.84
N LEU A 5 -14.23 6.76 -3.75
CA LEU A 5 -12.99 6.89 -4.52
C LEU A 5 -12.72 8.32 -4.98
N ARG A 6 -13.77 9.11 -5.27
CA ARG A 6 -13.67 10.49 -5.76
C ARG A 6 -13.06 11.45 -4.73
N VAL A 7 -13.22 11.18 -3.44
CA VAL A 7 -12.72 12.05 -2.37
C VAL A 7 -11.19 12.03 -2.33
N TRP A 8 -10.59 10.87 -2.60
CA TRP A 8 -9.14 10.70 -2.50
C TRP A 8 -8.43 11.24 -3.72
N THR A 9 -9.02 11.09 -4.92
CA THR A 9 -8.46 11.62 -6.18
C THR A 9 -8.37 13.15 -6.23
N ALA A 10 -9.04 13.85 -5.31
CA ALA A 10 -8.97 15.31 -5.22
C ALA A 10 -7.61 15.82 -4.71
N TYR A 11 -6.79 14.97 -4.07
CA TYR A 11 -5.48 15.35 -3.60
C TYR A 11 -4.44 15.23 -4.73
N PRO A 12 -3.65 16.28 -5.03
CA PRO A 12 -2.60 16.15 -6.02
C PRO A 12 -1.56 15.09 -5.59
N LEU A 13 -1.13 14.24 -6.52
CA LEU A 13 -0.17 13.17 -6.25
C LEU A 13 1.12 13.70 -5.58
N ARG A 14 1.60 14.86 -6.04
CA ARG A 14 2.73 15.57 -5.42
C ARG A 14 2.51 15.90 -3.94
N ALA A 15 1.30 16.26 -3.55
CA ALA A 15 0.98 16.55 -2.16
C ALA A 15 0.97 15.27 -1.29
N ILE A 16 0.55 14.14 -1.86
CA ILE A 16 0.60 12.83 -1.21
C ILE A 16 2.06 12.43 -0.97
N ILE A 17 2.89 12.46 -2.02
CA ILE A 17 4.32 12.13 -1.96
C ILE A 17 5.04 13.00 -0.92
N SER A 18 4.84 14.32 -0.99
CA SER A 18 5.51 15.25 -0.07
C SER A 18 5.16 14.98 1.40
N LYS A 19 3.92 14.57 1.68
CA LYS A 19 3.50 14.27 3.06
C LYS A 19 4.08 12.94 3.55
N GLU A 20 4.15 11.91 2.71
CA GLU A 20 4.73 10.64 3.14
C GLU A 20 6.23 10.78 3.39
N VAL A 21 6.97 11.49 2.53
CA VAL A 21 8.41 11.74 2.73
C VAL A 21 8.68 12.44 4.06
N THR A 22 7.82 13.38 4.49
CA THR A 22 7.95 14.00 5.81
C THR A 22 7.64 13.03 6.96
N ARG A 23 6.70 12.10 6.75
CA ARG A 23 6.29 11.10 7.75
C ARG A 23 7.28 9.95 7.87
N ASP A 24 8.01 9.63 6.81
CA ASP A 24 9.00 8.54 6.77
C ASP A 24 10.33 8.89 7.46
N THR A 25 10.41 10.08 8.06
CA THR A 25 11.49 10.37 9.01
C THR A 25 11.31 9.50 10.24
N PHE A 26 12.32 8.70 10.60
CA PHE A 26 12.37 7.77 11.75
C PHE A 26 11.75 8.32 13.06
N ALA A 27 11.76 9.64 13.25
CA ALA A 27 11.14 10.31 14.39
C ALA A 27 9.61 10.14 14.43
N SER A 28 8.94 10.16 13.29
CA SER A 28 7.48 10.15 13.20
C SER A 28 6.87 8.77 13.49
N HIS A 29 7.60 7.68 13.19
CA HIS A 29 7.19 6.32 13.52
C HIS A 29 7.12 6.05 15.03
N ARG A 30 7.75 6.89 15.87
CA ARG A 30 7.74 6.74 17.33
C ARG A 30 6.74 7.66 18.04
N THR A 31 6.24 8.67 17.34
CA THR A 31 5.21 9.57 17.89
C THR A 31 3.85 9.10 17.39
N CYS A 32 3.10 8.40 18.25
CA CYS A 32 1.73 8.01 17.97
C CYS A 32 0.92 9.27 17.60
N ASN A 33 0.58 9.42 16.32
CA ASN A 33 -0.19 10.55 15.81
C ASN A 33 -1.53 10.05 15.24
N PRO A 34 -2.60 10.01 16.08
CA PRO A 34 -3.91 9.51 15.67
C PRO A 34 -4.60 10.37 14.60
N ALA A 35 -4.06 11.55 14.28
CA ALA A 35 -4.61 12.45 13.25
C ALA A 35 -3.86 12.36 11.90
N ALA A 36 -3.02 11.33 11.71
CA ALA A 36 -2.33 11.14 10.44
C ALA A 36 -3.33 10.83 9.31
N LEU A 37 -3.17 11.52 8.18
CA LEU A 37 -3.92 11.19 6.96
C LEU A 37 -3.56 9.77 6.49
N PRO A 38 -4.50 9.03 5.90
CA PRO A 38 -4.26 7.67 5.39
C PRO A 38 -3.54 7.72 4.04
N ILE A 39 -2.30 8.22 4.04
CA ILE A 39 -1.52 8.54 2.84
C ILE A 39 -1.28 7.30 1.97
N ARG A 40 -1.07 6.11 2.58
CA ARG A 40 -0.84 4.86 1.84
C ARG A 40 -2.11 4.44 1.09
N THR A 41 -3.26 4.50 1.77
CA THR A 41 -4.58 4.24 1.15
C THR A 41 -4.91 5.27 0.06
N MET A 42 -4.60 6.55 0.29
CA MET A 42 -4.79 7.60 -0.71
C MET A 42 -3.96 7.33 -1.98
N LEU A 43 -2.68 7.02 -1.81
CA LEU A 43 -1.79 6.66 -2.91
C LEU A 43 -2.34 5.46 -3.69
N TYR A 44 -2.73 4.39 -3.00
CA TYR A 44 -3.33 3.21 -3.62
C TYR A 44 -4.55 3.55 -4.47
N TYR A 45 -5.48 4.37 -3.96
CA TYR A 45 -6.67 4.72 -4.74
C TYR A 45 -6.35 5.58 -5.96
N HIS A 46 -5.34 6.44 -5.90
CA HIS A 46 -4.84 7.15 -7.07
C HIS A 46 -4.28 6.19 -8.13
N LEU A 47 -3.40 5.28 -7.71
CA LEU A 47 -2.79 4.30 -8.62
C LEU A 47 -3.83 3.33 -9.18
N ARG A 48 -4.82 2.93 -8.38
CA ARG A 48 -5.92 2.07 -8.82
C ARG A 48 -6.81 2.74 -9.85
N ALA A 49 -7.08 4.04 -9.71
CA ALA A 49 -7.83 4.79 -10.72
C ALA A 49 -7.08 4.79 -12.04
N LEU A 50 -5.79 5.14 -12.03
CA LEU A 50 -4.95 5.08 -13.22
C LEU A 50 -4.88 3.67 -13.82
N TYR A 51 -4.72 2.63 -12.99
CA TYR A 51 -4.69 1.24 -13.44
C TYR A 51 -5.95 0.85 -14.21
N LYS A 52 -7.13 1.31 -13.75
CA LYS A 52 -8.39 1.08 -14.47
C LYS A 52 -8.38 1.78 -15.83
N ASP A 53 -7.96 3.04 -15.86
CA ASP A 53 -7.91 3.84 -17.09
C ASP A 53 -6.95 3.24 -18.13
N ILE A 54 -5.78 2.73 -17.72
CA ILE A 54 -4.81 2.10 -18.62
C ILE A 54 -5.20 0.68 -19.05
N SER A 55 -5.99 -0.03 -18.23
CA SER A 55 -6.41 -1.40 -18.53
C SER A 55 -7.68 -1.46 -19.37
N ASP A 56 -8.44 -0.37 -19.44
CA ASP A 56 -9.64 -0.27 -20.25
C ASP A 56 -9.30 0.28 -21.65
N PRO A 57 -9.39 -0.54 -22.72
CA PRO A 57 -9.08 -0.09 -24.07
C PRO A 57 -10.07 0.94 -24.61
N THR A 58 -11.21 1.15 -23.94
CA THR A 58 -12.25 2.12 -24.34
C THR A 58 -11.99 3.51 -23.79
N ILE A 59 -11.12 3.65 -22.78
CA ILE A 59 -10.80 4.94 -22.15
C ILE A 59 -9.63 5.57 -22.91
N GLU A 60 -9.87 6.76 -23.45
CA GLU A 60 -8.78 7.55 -24.00
C GLU A 60 -7.77 7.87 -22.90
N SER A 61 -6.49 7.64 -23.17
CA SER A 61 -5.43 7.94 -22.23
C SER A 61 -5.53 9.40 -21.73
N PRO A 62 -5.02 9.70 -20.52
CA PRO A 62 -5.10 11.03 -19.93
C PRO A 62 -4.70 12.11 -20.94
N ALA A 63 -5.63 13.02 -21.24
CA ALA A 63 -5.40 14.10 -22.18
C ALA A 63 -4.58 15.21 -21.49
N PHE A 64 -3.33 15.38 -21.93
CA PHE A 64 -2.47 16.46 -21.46
C PHE A 64 -2.60 17.69 -22.37
N LYS A 65 -2.68 18.88 -21.77
CA LYS A 65 -2.77 20.14 -22.53
C LYS A 65 -1.48 20.47 -23.26
N THR A 66 -0.34 20.14 -22.65
CA THR A 66 0.99 20.38 -23.19
C THR A 66 1.91 19.20 -22.90
N LYS A 67 2.98 19.05 -23.71
CA LYS A 67 4.06 18.07 -23.44
C LYS A 67 4.74 18.29 -22.08
N GLN A 68 4.79 19.54 -21.62
CA GLN A 68 5.38 19.87 -20.33
C GLN A 68 4.51 19.36 -19.17
N ASP A 69 3.17 19.45 -19.31
CA ASP A 69 2.23 18.91 -18.32
C ASP A 69 2.33 17.38 -18.24
N GLU A 70 2.44 16.72 -19.39
CA GLU A 70 2.66 15.27 -19.47
C GLU A 70 3.95 14.86 -18.76
N LYS A 71 5.07 15.51 -19.08
CA LYS A 71 6.36 15.24 -18.43
C LYS A 71 6.32 15.46 -16.92
N ALA A 72 5.69 16.56 -16.48
CA ALA A 72 5.54 16.83 -15.05
C ALA A 72 4.67 15.79 -14.35
N TYR A 73 3.62 15.30 -15.02
CA TYR A 73 2.78 14.23 -14.50
C TYR A 73 3.55 12.91 -14.38
N LEU A 74 4.27 12.50 -15.43
CA LEU A 74 5.06 11.27 -15.44
C LEU A 74 6.15 11.26 -14.37
N HIS A 75 6.83 12.39 -14.14
CA HIS A 75 7.78 12.51 -13.04
C HIS A 75 7.12 12.31 -11.66
N ASN A 76 5.99 12.98 -11.40
CA ASN A 76 5.27 12.80 -10.15
C ASN A 76 4.77 11.36 -9.98
N LEU A 77 4.34 10.73 -11.07
CA LEU A 77 3.90 9.34 -11.05
C LEU A 77 5.07 8.40 -10.76
N ALA A 78 6.25 8.61 -11.35
CA ALA A 78 7.43 7.82 -11.06
C ALA A 78 7.83 7.92 -9.58
N ASP A 79 7.77 9.12 -8.98
CA ASP A 79 8.02 9.32 -7.55
C ASP A 79 6.98 8.61 -6.66
N ALA A 80 5.70 8.68 -7.05
CA ALA A 80 4.63 7.94 -6.38
C ALA A 80 4.81 6.42 -6.47
N MET A 81 5.23 5.92 -7.62
CA MET A 81 5.48 4.50 -7.83
C MET A 81 6.68 4.01 -7.01
N LYS A 82 7.76 4.80 -6.90
CA LYS A 82 8.88 4.50 -5.98
C LYS A 82 8.43 4.43 -4.53
N LEU A 83 7.52 5.32 -4.13
CA LEU A 83 6.94 5.28 -2.79
C LEU A 83 6.06 4.03 -2.60
N PHE A 84 5.27 3.67 -3.60
CA PHE A 84 4.45 2.47 -3.57
C PHE A 84 5.30 1.20 -3.48
N ASP A 85 6.40 1.11 -4.22
CA ASP A 85 7.37 0.01 -4.15
C ASP A 85 7.94 -0.14 -2.72
N ARG A 86 8.25 0.98 -2.05
CA ARG A 86 8.68 0.96 -0.65
C ARG A 86 7.59 0.42 0.28
N ILE A 87 6.36 0.89 0.14
CA ILE A 87 5.22 0.42 0.95
C ILE A 87 5.02 -1.09 0.77
N LEU A 88 5.08 -1.59 -0.47
CA LEU A 88 4.95 -3.03 -0.76
C LEU A 88 6.10 -3.84 -0.16
N ALA A 89 7.32 -3.30 -0.14
CA ALA A 89 8.48 -3.96 0.47
C ALA A 89 8.38 -4.00 2.01
N GLU A 90 7.92 -2.91 2.64
CA GLU A 90 7.74 -2.85 4.09
C GLU A 90 6.63 -3.78 4.59
N GLU A 91 5.55 -3.89 3.82
CA GLU A 91 4.39 -4.70 4.18
C GLU A 91 4.37 -6.07 3.49
N TYR A 92 5.50 -6.48 2.91
CA TYR A 92 5.62 -7.72 2.15
C TYR A 92 5.14 -8.93 2.97
N THR A 93 4.19 -9.65 2.38
CA THR A 93 3.75 -10.97 2.81
C THR A 93 4.31 -12.00 1.81
N GLN A 94 4.63 -13.21 2.26
CA GLN A 94 5.21 -14.26 1.40
C GLN A 94 4.16 -14.86 0.42
N GLY A 95 3.58 -14.01 -0.43
CA GLY A 95 2.44 -14.33 -1.28
C GLY A 95 1.14 -14.40 -0.49
N SER A 96 0.01 -14.14 -1.17
CA SER A 96 -1.31 -14.44 -0.65
C SER A 96 -1.38 -15.95 -0.39
N ARG A 97 -1.26 -16.35 0.88
CA ARG A 97 -1.70 -17.69 1.25
C ARG A 97 -3.22 -17.67 1.18
N GLU A 98 -3.83 -18.54 0.38
CA GLU A 98 -5.30 -18.61 0.24
C GLU A 98 -6.02 -18.69 1.60
N ASP A 99 -5.32 -19.18 2.63
CA ASP A 99 -5.80 -19.33 4.00
C ASP A 99 -5.62 -18.09 4.91
N GLU A 100 -4.98 -17.01 4.43
CA GLU A 100 -4.78 -15.82 5.23
C GLU A 100 -6.08 -15.03 5.41
N PRO A 101 -6.48 -14.70 6.66
CA PRO A 101 -7.71 -13.97 6.91
C PRO A 101 -7.63 -12.56 6.31
N ARG A 102 -8.69 -12.18 5.59
CA ARG A 102 -8.84 -10.82 5.06
C ARG A 102 -9.35 -9.84 6.13
N LEU A 103 -8.77 -8.65 6.16
CA LEU A 103 -9.24 -7.51 6.95
C LEU A 103 -10.09 -6.58 6.09
N GLU A 104 -11.33 -6.36 6.52
CA GLU A 104 -12.22 -5.37 5.89
C GLU A 104 -11.76 -3.93 6.15
N ASP A 105 -11.16 -3.69 7.32
CA ASP A 105 -10.64 -2.38 7.72
C ASP A 105 -9.21 -2.54 8.25
N PRO A 106 -8.18 -2.05 7.51
CA PRO A 106 -6.80 -2.10 7.96
C PRO A 106 -6.56 -1.28 9.24
N GLY A 107 -7.29 -0.17 9.43
CA GLY A 107 -7.09 0.75 10.55
C GLY A 107 -5.63 1.21 10.72
N SER A 108 -5.22 1.39 11.98
CA SER A 108 -3.87 1.78 12.35
C SER A 108 -3.23 0.75 13.29
N CYS A 109 -1.90 0.80 13.38
CA CYS A 109 -1.14 0.02 14.36
C CYS A 109 -1.41 0.57 15.77
N ASP A 110 -1.82 -0.29 16.70
CA ASP A 110 -2.11 0.08 18.09
C ASP A 110 -0.87 0.56 18.86
N PHE A 111 0.33 0.29 18.35
CA PHE A 111 1.58 0.69 18.98
C PHE A 111 2.10 2.04 18.47
N CYS A 112 2.41 2.12 17.17
CA CYS A 112 3.01 3.34 16.59
C CYS A 112 1.97 4.32 16.02
N GLY A 113 0.71 3.91 15.91
CA GLY A 113 -0.34 4.73 15.29
C GLY A 113 -0.23 4.85 13.77
N THR A 114 0.75 4.21 13.12
CA THR A 114 0.89 4.27 11.67
C THR A 114 -0.28 3.60 10.98
N GLU A 115 -0.62 4.10 9.81
CA GLU A 115 -1.60 3.47 8.93
C GLU A 115 -1.10 2.09 8.49
N ILE A 116 -1.96 1.09 8.64
CA ILE A 116 -1.75 -0.22 8.03
C ILE A 116 -2.31 -0.16 6.62
N PHE A 117 -1.57 -0.64 5.63
CA PHE A 117 -2.04 -0.58 4.25
C PHE A 117 -2.53 -1.94 3.74
N HIS A 118 -1.62 -2.90 3.58
CA HIS A 118 -1.85 -4.23 3.05
C HIS A 118 -1.80 -5.31 4.14
N ALA A 119 -0.84 -5.26 5.07
CA ALA A 119 -0.58 -6.36 5.99
C ALA A 119 -0.61 -5.93 7.45
N ALA A 120 -1.27 -6.72 8.29
CA ALA A 120 -1.34 -6.50 9.72
C ALA A 120 -1.10 -7.80 10.48
N LEU A 121 -0.52 -7.68 11.67
CA LEU A 121 -0.50 -8.76 12.65
C LEU A 121 -1.59 -8.52 13.70
N VAL A 122 -2.61 -9.37 13.71
CA VAL A 122 -3.79 -9.21 14.55
C VAL A 122 -3.90 -10.35 15.55
N CYS A 123 -4.08 -10.02 16.81
CA CYS A 123 -4.76 -10.91 17.76
C CYS A 123 -6.20 -10.45 17.85
N SER A 124 -7.14 -11.30 17.45
CA SER A 124 -8.56 -11.13 17.78
C SER A 124 -9.18 -12.47 18.11
N SER A 125 -10.09 -12.47 19.08
CA SER A 125 -10.95 -13.61 19.41
C SER A 125 -11.80 -14.07 18.21
N LYS A 126 -12.12 -13.15 17.30
CA LYS A 126 -12.93 -13.41 16.10
C LYS A 126 -12.26 -14.34 15.08
N PHE A 127 -10.93 -14.43 15.06
CA PHE A 127 -10.20 -15.33 14.15
C PHE A 127 -9.96 -16.73 14.74
N GLY A 128 -10.41 -17.00 15.97
CA GLY A 128 -10.21 -18.26 16.67
C GLY A 128 -11.00 -19.45 16.14
N LEU A 129 -12.05 -19.23 15.35
CA LEU A 129 -12.94 -20.32 14.92
C LEU A 129 -12.35 -21.25 13.85
N TRP A 130 -11.32 -20.82 13.12
CA TRP A 130 -10.78 -21.56 11.97
C TRP A 130 -9.50 -22.33 12.27
N ALA A 131 -8.84 -22.07 13.40
CA ALA A 131 -7.66 -22.84 13.80
C ALA A 131 -8.02 -23.78 14.94
N ARG A 132 -7.56 -25.03 14.87
CA ARG A 132 -7.67 -26.04 15.93
C ARG A 132 -6.88 -25.70 17.21
N SER A 133 -6.40 -24.47 17.34
CA SER A 133 -5.65 -24.00 18.49
C SER A 133 -6.61 -23.35 19.48
N LEU A 134 -6.57 -23.82 20.73
CA LEU A 134 -7.23 -23.25 21.91
C LEU A 134 -6.79 -21.79 22.11
N ILE A 135 -7.36 -20.85 21.37
CA ILE A 135 -7.18 -19.42 21.69
C ILE A 135 -7.92 -19.16 23.00
N PRO A 136 -7.27 -18.55 24.01
CA PRO A 136 -7.96 -18.16 25.24
C PRO A 136 -9.16 -17.24 24.94
N ASP A 137 -10.28 -17.42 25.66
CA ASP A 137 -11.51 -16.61 25.53
C ASP A 137 -11.29 -15.09 25.70
N LYS A 138 -10.10 -14.66 26.14
CA LYS A 138 -9.67 -13.27 26.28
C LYS A 138 -8.41 -13.02 25.45
N CYS A 139 -8.57 -12.78 24.14
CA CYS A 139 -7.52 -12.19 23.32
C CYS A 139 -7.48 -10.66 23.52
N CYS A 140 -6.32 -10.06 23.28
CA CYS A 140 -6.04 -8.66 23.56
C CYS A 140 -6.68 -7.68 22.55
N GLU A 141 -7.29 -8.16 21.45
CA GLU A 141 -7.82 -7.33 20.34
C GLU A 141 -6.78 -6.30 19.87
N VAL A 142 -5.56 -6.79 19.55
CA VAL A 142 -4.41 -5.95 19.18
C VAL A 142 -4.11 -6.11 17.70
N ARG A 143 -3.75 -5.01 17.05
CA ARG A 143 -3.31 -4.91 15.67
C ARG A 143 -1.96 -4.19 15.60
N LEU A 144 -0.97 -4.84 14.99
CA LEU A 144 0.37 -4.30 14.79
C LEU A 144 0.70 -4.23 13.30
N CYS A 145 1.42 -3.17 12.90
CA CYS A 145 2.06 -3.15 11.59
C CYS A 145 3.28 -4.09 11.55
N PRO A 146 3.72 -4.52 10.35
CA PRO A 146 4.87 -5.41 10.19
C PRO A 146 6.14 -4.87 10.84
N SER A 147 6.42 -3.56 10.72
CA SER A 147 7.60 -2.94 11.32
C SER A 147 7.62 -3.03 12.85
N CYS A 148 6.50 -2.79 13.54
CA CYS A 148 6.46 -2.92 14.99
C CYS A 148 6.64 -4.39 15.42
N CYS A 149 6.08 -5.34 14.68
CA CYS A 149 6.28 -6.74 14.98
C CYS A 149 7.73 -7.18 14.77
N SER A 150 8.41 -6.72 13.72
CA SER A 150 9.82 -7.05 13.46
C SER A 150 10.77 -6.45 14.51
N GLU A 151 10.38 -5.36 15.17
CA GLU A 151 11.03 -4.83 16.38
C GLU A 151 10.76 -5.66 17.66
N GLY A 152 10.02 -6.77 17.56
CA GLY A 152 9.71 -7.65 18.68
C GLY A 152 8.47 -7.26 19.50
N ARG A 153 7.62 -6.34 18.99
CA ARG A 153 6.33 -6.05 19.64
C ARG A 153 5.36 -7.20 19.40
N SER A 154 4.62 -7.58 20.44
CA SER A 154 3.64 -8.67 20.39
C SER A 154 2.44 -8.39 21.30
N CYS A 155 1.32 -9.11 21.11
CA CYS A 155 0.29 -9.20 22.15
C CYS A 155 0.85 -9.94 23.38
N LEU A 156 0.24 -9.72 24.55
CA LEU A 156 0.52 -10.47 25.78
C LEU A 156 0.31 -11.99 25.60
N CYS A 157 -0.60 -12.35 24.69
CA CYS A 157 -1.00 -13.71 24.41
C CYS A 157 -0.03 -14.51 23.50
N GLY A 158 0.92 -13.84 22.84
CA GLY A 158 1.77 -14.43 21.79
C GLY A 158 1.07 -14.89 20.50
N ASN A 159 -0.26 -14.75 20.39
CA ASN A 159 -1.07 -15.27 19.29
C ASN A 159 -1.39 -14.20 18.23
N LEU A 160 -0.36 -13.62 17.62
CA LEU A 160 -0.55 -12.75 16.46
C LEU A 160 -0.70 -13.59 15.19
N ARG A 161 -1.62 -13.19 14.32
CA ARG A 161 -1.78 -13.76 12.98
C ARG A 161 -1.56 -12.70 11.93
N LEU A 162 -0.89 -13.08 10.86
CA LEU A 162 -0.83 -12.26 9.66
C LEU A 162 -2.23 -12.24 9.02
N CYS A 163 -2.71 -11.04 8.75
CA CYS A 163 -3.94 -10.79 8.02
C CYS A 163 -3.64 -9.81 6.89
N THR A 164 -4.28 -9.99 5.75
CA THR A 164 -4.10 -9.13 4.56
C THR A 164 -5.35 -8.33 4.26
N VAL A 165 -5.19 -7.19 3.61
CA VAL A 165 -6.30 -6.27 3.26
C VAL A 165 -6.61 -6.40 1.77
N PHE A 166 -5.56 -6.45 0.96
CA PHE A 166 -5.62 -6.60 -0.48
C PHE A 166 -5.04 -7.94 -0.89
N ASP A 167 -5.40 -8.37 -2.09
CA ASP A 167 -4.66 -9.43 -2.75
C ASP A 167 -3.27 -8.91 -3.18
N TYR A 168 -2.20 -9.56 -2.75
CA TYR A 168 -0.84 -9.08 -3.02
C TYR A 168 -0.51 -9.16 -4.52
N GLU A 169 -1.00 -10.18 -5.21
CA GLU A 169 -0.74 -10.41 -6.62
C GLU A 169 -1.44 -9.33 -7.46
N GLU A 170 -2.64 -8.92 -7.06
CA GLU A 170 -3.32 -7.75 -7.66
C GLU A 170 -2.53 -6.45 -7.46
N LEU A 171 -1.91 -6.24 -6.29
CA LEU A 171 -1.08 -5.05 -6.05
C LEU A 171 0.16 -5.03 -6.93
N VAL A 172 0.81 -6.19 -7.11
CA VAL A 172 2.00 -6.35 -7.96
C VAL A 172 1.64 -6.19 -9.44
N ASP A 173 0.55 -6.80 -9.92
CA ASP A 173 0.06 -6.60 -11.29
C ASP A 173 -0.24 -5.13 -11.57
N MET A 174 -0.97 -4.48 -10.65
CA MET A 174 -1.26 -3.06 -10.73
C MET A 174 0.01 -2.23 -10.86
N ARG A 175 0.99 -2.50 -9.99
CA ARG A 175 2.29 -1.83 -9.99
C ARG A 175 3.02 -2.01 -11.32
N ASN A 176 3.09 -3.23 -11.82
CA ASN A 176 3.83 -3.55 -13.05
C ASN A 176 3.20 -2.93 -14.29
N LYS A 177 1.86 -2.93 -14.42
CA LYS A 177 1.18 -2.30 -15.55
C LYS A 177 1.37 -0.79 -15.56
N ILE A 178 1.30 -0.13 -14.41
CA ILE A 178 1.53 1.33 -14.34
C ILE A 178 2.96 1.66 -14.73
N TRP A 179 3.96 0.89 -14.24
CA TRP A 179 5.34 1.10 -14.67
C TRP A 179 5.51 0.90 -16.17
N ALA A 180 5.01 -0.19 -16.74
CA ALA A 180 5.09 -0.43 -18.19
C ALA A 180 4.47 0.71 -19.00
N TRP A 181 3.32 1.23 -18.55
CA TRP A 181 2.69 2.40 -19.14
C TRP A 181 3.58 3.66 -19.07
N CYS A 182 4.18 3.96 -17.93
CA CYS A 182 5.13 5.07 -17.79
C CYS A 182 6.31 4.93 -18.77
N LEU A 183 6.89 3.74 -18.89
CA LEU A 183 8.04 3.48 -19.76
C LEU A 183 7.70 3.60 -21.25
N SER A 184 6.48 3.21 -21.64
CA SER A 184 6.02 3.39 -23.02
C SER A 184 5.86 4.85 -23.44
N ARG A 185 5.78 5.78 -22.48
CA ARG A 185 5.50 7.20 -22.72
C ARG A 185 6.70 8.12 -22.60
N GLU A 186 7.75 7.69 -21.91
CA GLU A 186 8.97 8.48 -21.78
C GLU A 186 10.14 7.79 -22.48
N GLU A 187 10.66 8.41 -23.55
CA GLU A 187 11.91 7.97 -24.22
C GLU A 187 13.15 8.08 -23.29
N THR A 188 13.03 8.66 -22.08
CA THR A 188 14.18 9.05 -21.23
C THR A 188 13.98 8.91 -19.71
N LEU A 189 12.99 8.16 -19.19
CA LEU A 189 12.94 7.89 -17.74
C LEU A 189 14.15 7.04 -17.32
N ASP A 190 14.89 7.49 -16.31
CA ASP A 190 15.88 6.67 -15.60
C ASP A 190 15.11 5.62 -14.76
N VAL A 191 14.90 4.45 -15.36
CA VAL A 191 14.25 3.31 -14.73
C VAL A 191 15.26 2.59 -13.86
N PRO A 192 14.94 2.22 -12.61
CA PRO A 192 15.77 1.28 -11.86
C PRO A 192 15.95 -0.01 -12.66
N ASP A 193 17.21 -0.45 -12.84
CA ASP A 193 17.59 -1.62 -13.67
C ASP A 193 16.79 -2.90 -13.35
N GLU A 194 16.38 -3.05 -12.08
CA GLU A 194 15.59 -4.17 -11.58
C GLU A 194 14.22 -4.30 -12.26
N ILE A 195 13.58 -3.18 -12.65
CA ILE A 195 12.28 -3.18 -13.32
C ILE A 195 12.44 -3.48 -14.81
N ALA A 196 13.50 -2.96 -15.43
CA ALA A 196 13.79 -3.19 -16.84
C ALA A 196 13.96 -4.69 -17.15
N GLN A 197 14.60 -5.44 -16.24
CA GLN A 197 14.79 -6.88 -16.39
C GLN A 197 13.46 -7.66 -16.36
N VAL A 198 12.56 -7.36 -15.42
CA VAL A 198 11.25 -8.04 -15.26
C VAL A 198 10.37 -7.87 -16.49
N LEU A 199 10.39 -6.69 -17.12
CA LEU A 199 9.60 -6.39 -18.32
C LEU A 199 10.13 -7.07 -19.59
N THR A 200 11.40 -7.49 -19.62
CA THR A 200 11.98 -8.20 -20.77
C THR A 200 11.78 -9.72 -20.74
N THR A 201 11.41 -10.27 -19.57
CA THR A 201 11.29 -11.72 -19.35
C THR A 201 9.84 -12.23 -19.28
N SER A 202 8.86 -11.34 -19.47
CA SER A 202 7.41 -11.64 -19.46
C SER A 202 6.84 -11.55 -20.86
#